data_AF-A0A6M1ZTV7-F1
#
_entry.id   AF-A0A6M1ZTV7-F1
#
_cell.length_a   1.000
_cell.length_b   1.000
_cell.length_c   1.000
_cell.angle_alpha   90.00
_cell.angle_beta   90.00
_cell.angle_gamma   90.00
#
_symmetry.space_group_name_H-M   'P 1'
#
loop_
_entity.id
_entity.type
_entity.pdbx_description
1 polymer ?
#
loop_
_entity_poly.entity_id
_entity_poly.type
_entity_poly.pdbx_seq_one_letter_code
_entity_poly.pdbx_strand_id
1 'polypeptide(L)'
;MKKNINKTKLELTFNNNIYRKKINIVKGVSMTEKKLRNNFLIITSSGGGGLLQAAEAQQQIIKKEKPNAKVIKVDLLLEWIGGLFGHFGVNSWNNAQRTGKVAMQHFLGNRFSQRLAEFIFWPKIFLKTFLILKKEDIDVIIDTQPLGCSAIIKAIRIYNKISNKNVSLQRIIVDLPTTKAIHFFKNVKRLSKTDKKYINISTVEPLLNKNESDIDFWKKHCGIDLNKVCYLSYPIRCEFQNYIHKEVVLDSFKIHLKTKSSQEKEVIKKIIQKGSLNIIEFENQLEFLIEKNDYLITLLLGSQPSFEGTKNYIKNLVEIVQEKNFNKKIHLFAFCADYNDGLMNKIYKHLNKVKDYPKNISIILMSFQKEDVIARLFYRSDMTITRSGGQTAIELMTVSNAKKFVHSEYKSKHENYSLKNLLKGIPVWEAGNAMYMMEKMGAELITPTLFKTEITKINQ
;
A
#
# COMPACT_ATOMS: atom_id res chain seq x y z
N MET A 1 26.85 20.14 29.35
CA MET A 1 25.63 20.85 28.89
C MET A 1 24.61 19.83 28.38
N LYS A 2 23.72 19.37 29.26
CA LYS A 2 22.61 18.46 28.94
C LYS A 2 21.43 19.29 28.43
N LYS A 3 21.04 19.14 27.16
CA LYS A 3 19.78 19.71 26.65
C LYS A 3 18.67 18.69 26.78
N ASN A 4 17.76 18.97 27.70
CA ASN A 4 16.45 18.34 27.83
C ASN A 4 15.69 18.46 26.51
N ILE A 5 15.42 17.32 25.86
CA ILE A 5 14.43 17.23 24.79
C ILE A 5 13.11 16.90 25.48
N ASN A 6 12.27 17.92 25.63
CA ASN A 6 10.88 17.75 26.03
C ASN A 6 10.18 16.84 25.03
N LYS A 7 9.81 15.64 25.49
CA LYS A 7 8.84 14.77 24.82
C LYS A 7 7.47 15.44 24.90
N THR A 8 7.13 16.24 23.91
CA THR A 8 5.74 16.69 23.71
C THR A 8 4.95 15.49 23.23
N LYS A 9 4.16 14.92 24.15
CA LYS A 9 3.18 13.87 23.91
C LYS A 9 2.11 14.47 22.98
N LEU A 10 2.19 14.18 21.69
CA LEU A 10 1.14 14.50 20.71
C LEU A 10 -0.06 13.59 21.01
N GLU A 11 -0.94 14.03 21.90
CA GLU A 11 -2.27 13.45 22.05
C GLU A 11 -3.10 13.82 20.81
N LEU A 12 -2.97 13.00 19.77
CA LEU A 12 -3.93 12.95 18.68
C LEU A 12 -5.22 12.33 19.21
N THR A 13 -6.10 13.16 19.76
CA THR A 13 -7.49 12.79 20.07
C THR A 13 -8.23 12.44 18.77
N PHE A 14 -8.12 11.18 18.35
CA PHE A 14 -8.91 10.58 17.28
C PHE A 14 -10.31 10.25 17.80
N ASN A 15 -11.19 11.24 17.70
CA ASN A 15 -12.60 11.05 17.97
C ASN A 15 -13.27 10.38 16.76
N ASN A 16 -13.81 9.17 16.94
CA ASN A 16 -14.67 8.46 15.96
C ASN A 16 -15.88 9.30 15.48
N ASN A 17 -16.16 10.43 16.13
CA ASN A 17 -17.12 11.43 15.67
C ASN A 17 -16.70 12.18 14.39
N ILE A 18 -15.43 12.14 13.96
CA ILE A 18 -14.97 12.84 12.75
C ILE A 18 -15.56 12.23 11.47
N TYR A 19 -15.78 10.91 11.43
CA TYR A 19 -16.49 10.27 10.30
C TYR A 19 -17.96 10.69 10.23
N ARG A 20 -18.64 10.83 11.38
CA ARG A 20 -20.04 11.28 11.43
C ARG A 20 -20.21 12.78 11.17
N LYS A 21 -19.23 13.62 11.56
CA LYS A 21 -19.33 15.09 11.40
C LYS A 21 -18.88 15.61 10.04
N LYS A 22 -18.00 14.92 9.30
CA LYS A 22 -17.49 15.40 7.99
C LYS A 22 -18.28 14.94 6.75
N ILE A 23 -19.17 13.96 6.86
CA ILE A 23 -20.14 13.64 5.78
C ILE A 23 -21.24 14.72 5.67
N ASN A 24 -21.34 15.64 6.65
CA ASN A 24 -22.32 16.72 6.65
C ASN A 24 -21.94 17.98 5.84
N ILE A 25 -20.84 17.97 5.06
CA ILE A 25 -20.48 19.10 4.17
C ILE A 25 -21.05 18.89 2.76
N VAL A 26 -22.36 18.63 2.69
CA VAL A 26 -23.25 18.95 1.54
C VAL A 26 -24.63 19.22 2.13
N LYS A 27 -24.75 20.20 3.04
CA LYS A 27 -26.06 20.66 3.53
C LYS A 27 -26.40 21.99 2.89
N GLY A 28 -27.29 21.92 1.91
CA GLY A 28 -27.84 23.07 1.21
C GLY A 28 -28.93 22.71 0.21
N VAL A 29 -29.71 21.64 0.44
CA VAL A 29 -31.02 21.43 -0.21
C VAL A 29 -31.87 20.60 0.75
N SER A 30 -32.94 21.16 1.30
CA SER A 30 -34.01 20.38 1.94
C SER A 30 -34.78 19.66 0.83
N MET A 31 -34.42 18.40 0.58
CA MET A 31 -35.26 17.52 -0.23
C MET A 31 -36.01 16.58 0.72
N THR A 32 -37.33 16.58 0.55
CA THR A 32 -38.25 15.50 0.94
C THR A 32 -37.61 14.13 0.74
N GLU A 33 -37.94 13.16 1.61
CA GLU A 33 -37.41 11.79 1.70
C GLU A 33 -37.55 10.96 0.40
N LYS A 34 -36.94 11.41 -0.69
CA LYS A 34 -36.58 10.55 -1.81
C LYS A 34 -35.53 9.60 -1.26
N LYS A 35 -35.95 8.36 -1.03
CA LYS A 35 -35.12 7.16 -0.79
C LYS A 35 -33.75 7.38 -1.42
N LEU A 36 -32.77 7.79 -0.61
CA LEU A 36 -31.44 8.18 -1.06
C LEU A 36 -30.85 7.00 -1.83
N ARG A 37 -30.89 7.08 -3.17
CA ARG A 37 -30.24 6.11 -4.03
C ARG A 37 -28.74 6.18 -3.70
N ASN A 38 -28.15 5.00 -3.58
CA ASN A 38 -26.80 4.81 -3.06
C ASN A 38 -26.01 4.00 -4.08
N ASN A 39 -25.98 4.46 -5.34
CA ASN A 39 -25.23 3.82 -6.41
C ASN A 39 -23.82 4.40 -6.47
N PHE A 40 -22.82 3.57 -6.20
CA PHE A 40 -21.41 3.94 -6.17
C PHE A 40 -20.68 3.37 -7.38
N LEU A 41 -19.84 4.19 -8.00
CA LEU A 41 -18.82 3.76 -8.97
C LEU A 41 -17.44 3.91 -8.33
N ILE A 42 -16.70 2.82 -8.21
CA ILE A 42 -15.29 2.81 -7.78
C ILE A 42 -14.42 2.51 -9.00
N ILE A 43 -13.58 3.46 -9.39
CA ILE A 43 -12.62 3.33 -10.49
C ILE A 43 -11.25 3.06 -9.87
N THR A 44 -10.63 1.96 -10.27
CA THR A 44 -9.30 1.54 -9.80
C THR A 44 -8.44 1.04 -10.96
N SER A 45 -7.26 0.49 -10.67
CA SER A 45 -6.34 -0.01 -11.69
C SER A 45 -5.41 -1.10 -11.13
N SER A 46 -5.30 -2.21 -11.86
CA SER A 46 -4.31 -3.27 -11.61
C SER A 46 -2.86 -2.84 -11.87
N GLY A 47 -2.63 -1.61 -12.33
CA GLY A 47 -1.29 -1.01 -12.46
C GLY A 47 -0.60 -0.72 -11.12
N GLY A 48 -1.26 -0.96 -9.98
CA GLY A 48 -0.62 -0.88 -8.66
C GLY A 48 -1.45 -1.53 -7.56
N GLY A 49 -0.85 -2.43 -6.78
CA GLY A 49 -1.53 -3.16 -5.70
C GLY A 49 -2.16 -2.25 -4.64
N GLY A 50 -1.54 -1.11 -4.33
CA GLY A 50 -2.10 -0.12 -3.41
C GLY A 50 -3.41 0.51 -3.92
N LEU A 51 -3.57 0.69 -5.24
CA LEU A 51 -4.79 1.25 -5.83
C LEU A 51 -5.99 0.31 -5.65
N LEU A 52 -5.73 -1.00 -5.84
CA LEU A 52 -6.71 -2.06 -5.63
C LEU A 52 -7.10 -2.16 -4.15
N GLN A 53 -6.11 -2.12 -3.25
CA GLN A 53 -6.36 -2.20 -1.81
C GLN A 53 -7.12 -0.97 -1.28
N ALA A 54 -6.81 0.24 -1.76
CA ALA A 54 -7.55 1.45 -1.42
C ALA A 54 -9.01 1.38 -1.91
N ALA A 55 -9.22 0.84 -3.12
CA ALA A 55 -10.56 0.64 -3.68
C ALA A 55 -11.36 -0.40 -2.88
N GLU A 56 -10.70 -1.48 -2.44
CA GLU A 56 -11.29 -2.49 -1.57
C GLU A 56 -11.66 -1.90 -0.20
N ALA A 57 -10.78 -1.11 0.42
CA ALA A 57 -11.08 -0.44 1.68
C ALA A 57 -12.32 0.46 1.58
N GLN A 58 -12.47 1.21 0.49
CA GLN A 58 -13.66 2.02 0.23
C GLN A 58 -14.92 1.18 0.05
N GLN A 59 -14.83 0.08 -0.70
CA GLN A 59 -15.94 -0.85 -0.85
C GLN A 59 -16.39 -1.41 0.50
N GLN A 60 -15.45 -1.80 1.37
CA GLN A 60 -15.74 -2.28 2.72
C GLN A 60 -16.44 -1.22 3.58
N ILE A 61 -15.93 0.02 3.57
CA ILE A 61 -16.55 1.15 4.28
C ILE A 61 -17.98 1.38 3.78
N ILE A 62 -18.19 1.46 2.46
CA ILE A 62 -19.51 1.66 1.87
C ILE A 62 -20.47 0.54 2.26
N LYS A 63 -20.04 -0.73 2.16
CA LYS A 63 -20.89 -1.88 2.52
C LYS A 63 -21.20 -1.96 4.00
N LYS A 64 -20.29 -1.52 4.87
CA LYS A 64 -20.53 -1.43 6.32
C LYS A 64 -21.53 -0.31 6.66
N GLU A 65 -21.37 0.87 6.07
CA GLU A 65 -22.25 2.03 6.35
C GLU A 65 -23.60 1.95 5.63
N LYS A 66 -23.61 1.34 4.44
CA LYS A 66 -24.78 1.23 3.55
C LYS A 66 -24.85 -0.20 2.97
N PRO A 67 -25.34 -1.20 3.74
CA PRO A 67 -25.37 -2.59 3.30
C PRO A 67 -26.08 -2.81 1.96
N ASN A 68 -27.14 -2.04 1.72
CA ASN A 68 -27.96 -2.10 0.50
C ASN A 68 -27.43 -1.24 -0.66
N ALA A 69 -26.27 -0.58 -0.51
CA ALA A 69 -25.69 0.22 -1.58
C ALA A 69 -25.27 -0.67 -2.75
N LYS A 70 -25.57 -0.23 -3.98
CA LYS A 70 -25.05 -0.86 -5.20
C LYS A 70 -23.66 -0.30 -5.44
N VAL A 71 -22.66 -1.18 -5.50
CA VAL A 71 -21.26 -0.78 -5.73
C VAL A 71 -20.77 -1.44 -7.00
N ILE A 72 -20.37 -0.61 -7.96
CA ILE A 72 -19.77 -1.04 -9.23
C ILE A 72 -18.30 -0.69 -9.14
N LYS A 73 -17.44 -1.71 -9.09
CA LYS A 73 -15.99 -1.55 -9.08
C LYS A 73 -15.45 -1.91 -10.46
N VAL A 74 -14.62 -1.04 -11.03
CA VAL A 74 -14.06 -1.22 -12.36
C VAL A 74 -12.56 -0.99 -12.37
N ASP A 75 -11.83 -1.92 -12.98
CA ASP A 75 -10.42 -1.79 -13.33
C ASP A 75 -10.25 -1.06 -14.67
N LEU A 76 -9.71 0.16 -14.62
CA LEU A 76 -9.52 0.99 -15.79
C LEU A 76 -8.58 0.35 -16.83
N LEU A 77 -7.51 -0.33 -16.40
CA LEU A 77 -6.55 -0.91 -17.34
C LEU A 77 -7.08 -2.21 -17.95
N LEU A 78 -7.67 -3.09 -17.15
CA LEU A 78 -8.08 -4.41 -17.61
C LEU A 78 -9.47 -4.41 -18.27
N GLU A 79 -10.43 -3.62 -17.75
CA GLU A 79 -11.82 -3.66 -18.24
C GLU A 79 -12.13 -2.55 -19.25
N TRP A 80 -11.62 -1.34 -19.05
CA TRP A 80 -11.87 -0.23 -19.98
C TRP A 80 -10.86 -0.17 -21.10
N ILE A 81 -9.57 -0.10 -20.78
CA ILE A 81 -8.53 -0.15 -21.82
C ILE A 81 -8.49 -1.55 -22.41
N GLY A 82 -8.36 -2.57 -21.58
CA GLY A 82 -8.45 -3.98 -21.95
C GLY A 82 -7.56 -4.39 -23.13
N GLY A 83 -7.91 -5.53 -23.72
CA GLY A 83 -7.20 -6.09 -24.88
C GLY A 83 -5.70 -6.26 -24.63
N LEU A 84 -4.91 -6.22 -25.70
CA LEU A 84 -3.46 -6.40 -25.62
C LEU A 84 -2.77 -5.27 -24.84
N PHE A 85 -3.23 -4.03 -24.96
CA PHE A 85 -2.55 -2.87 -24.35
C PHE A 85 -2.67 -2.84 -22.82
N GLY A 86 -3.87 -3.08 -22.27
CA GLY A 86 -4.08 -3.12 -20.82
C GLY A 86 -3.27 -4.24 -20.16
N HIS A 87 -3.36 -5.46 -20.72
CA HIS A 87 -2.61 -6.62 -20.23
C HIS A 87 -1.10 -6.46 -20.38
N PHE A 88 -0.62 -5.94 -21.53
CA PHE A 88 0.80 -5.69 -21.74
C PHE A 88 1.37 -4.68 -20.73
N GLY A 89 0.63 -3.59 -20.46
CA GLY A 89 1.04 -2.60 -19.47
C GLY A 89 1.17 -3.19 -18.07
N VAL A 90 0.15 -3.94 -17.63
CA VAL A 90 0.14 -4.60 -16.32
C VAL A 90 1.26 -5.65 -16.22
N ASN A 91 1.44 -6.49 -17.23
CA ASN A 91 2.46 -7.53 -17.24
C ASN A 91 3.88 -6.96 -17.25
N SER A 92 4.14 -5.94 -18.07
CA SER A 92 5.44 -5.26 -18.13
C SER A 92 5.78 -4.61 -16.80
N TRP A 93 4.80 -3.96 -16.17
CA TRP A 93 4.95 -3.35 -14.85
C TRP A 93 5.25 -4.38 -13.76
N ASN A 94 4.43 -5.43 -13.67
CA ASN A 94 4.58 -6.49 -12.69
C ASN A 94 5.94 -7.20 -12.83
N ASN A 95 6.37 -7.48 -14.07
CA ASN A 95 7.67 -8.07 -14.33
C ASN A 95 8.82 -7.15 -13.89
N ALA A 96 8.71 -5.84 -14.14
CA ALA A 96 9.70 -4.86 -13.69
C ALA A 96 9.80 -4.78 -12.16
N GLN A 97 8.68 -4.94 -11.44
CA GLN A 97 8.67 -5.05 -9.98
C GLN A 97 9.32 -6.36 -9.50
N ARG A 98 8.94 -7.52 -10.05
CA ARG A 98 9.49 -8.83 -9.67
C ARG A 98 11.00 -8.91 -9.85
N THR A 99 11.50 -8.29 -10.91
CA THR A 99 12.93 -8.29 -11.27
C THR A 99 13.74 -7.16 -10.63
N GLY A 100 13.12 -6.29 -9.82
CA GLY A 100 13.81 -5.15 -9.21
C GLY A 100 14.33 -4.11 -10.21
N LYS A 101 13.79 -4.07 -11.44
CA LYS A 101 14.25 -3.17 -12.52
C LYS A 101 13.68 -1.77 -12.34
N VAL A 102 14.25 -1.00 -11.41
CA VAL A 102 13.81 0.37 -11.07
C VAL A 102 13.84 1.31 -12.28
N ALA A 103 14.85 1.21 -13.16
CA ALA A 103 14.92 2.01 -14.39
C ALA A 103 13.73 1.76 -15.34
N MET A 104 13.27 0.51 -15.46
CA MET A 104 12.09 0.18 -16.27
C MET A 104 10.81 0.74 -15.63
N GLN A 105 10.69 0.66 -14.30
CA GLN A 105 9.58 1.29 -13.58
C GLN A 105 9.55 2.82 -13.79
N HIS A 106 10.72 3.48 -13.78
CA HIS A 106 10.82 4.90 -14.11
C HIS A 106 10.40 5.21 -15.54
N PHE A 107 10.81 4.38 -16.51
CA PHE A 107 10.44 4.57 -17.92
C PHE A 107 8.93 4.43 -18.13
N LEU A 108 8.31 3.38 -17.59
CA LEU A 108 6.87 3.15 -17.67
C LEU A 108 6.07 4.22 -16.92
N GLY A 109 6.56 4.67 -15.76
CA GLY A 109 5.97 5.73 -14.95
C GLY A 109 6.35 7.16 -15.39
N ASN A 110 7.14 7.33 -16.45
CA ASN A 110 7.60 8.64 -16.88
C ASN A 110 6.42 9.49 -17.37
N ARG A 111 6.55 10.81 -17.19
CA ARG A 111 5.67 11.85 -17.70
C ARG A 111 5.32 11.67 -19.18
N PHE A 112 6.26 11.25 -20.02
CA PHE A 112 5.99 11.07 -21.45
C PHE A 112 5.02 9.91 -21.68
N SER A 113 5.31 8.74 -21.12
CA SER A 113 4.48 7.54 -21.17
C SER A 113 3.08 7.80 -20.63
N GLN A 114 2.96 8.49 -19.50
CA GLN A 114 1.66 8.89 -18.94
C GLN A 114 0.88 9.83 -19.85
N ARG A 115 1.54 10.86 -20.44
CA ARG A 115 0.86 11.78 -21.37
C ARG A 115 0.35 11.07 -22.61
N LEU A 116 1.15 10.15 -23.14
CA LEU A 116 0.77 9.37 -24.31
C LEU A 116 -0.42 8.46 -23.98
N ALA A 117 -0.36 7.75 -22.85
CA ALA A 117 -1.46 6.91 -22.38
C ALA A 117 -2.75 7.72 -22.16
N GLU A 118 -2.65 8.89 -21.50
CA GLU A 118 -3.79 9.80 -21.33
C GLU A 118 -4.40 10.19 -22.68
N PHE A 119 -3.58 10.55 -23.68
CA PHE A 119 -4.07 10.96 -25.00
C PHE A 119 -4.76 9.80 -25.74
N ILE A 120 -4.09 8.65 -25.83
CA ILE A 120 -4.58 7.47 -26.58
C ILE A 120 -5.87 6.93 -25.95
N PHE A 121 -5.89 6.80 -24.62
CA PHE A 121 -7.01 6.15 -23.93
C PHE A 121 -8.12 7.13 -23.53
N TRP A 122 -7.93 8.44 -23.72
CA TRP A 122 -8.91 9.47 -23.37
C TRP A 122 -10.32 9.16 -23.89
N PRO A 123 -10.53 8.89 -25.21
CA PRO A 123 -11.88 8.74 -25.75
C PRO A 123 -12.59 7.51 -25.20
N LYS A 124 -11.84 6.42 -25.01
CA LYS A 124 -12.37 5.16 -24.50
C LYS A 124 -12.77 5.28 -23.03
N ILE A 125 -11.93 5.89 -22.19
CA ILE A 125 -12.21 6.13 -20.77
C ILE A 125 -13.43 7.05 -20.63
N PHE A 126 -13.49 8.13 -21.42
CA PHE A 126 -14.62 9.05 -21.43
C PHE A 126 -15.93 8.33 -21.75
N LEU A 127 -15.97 7.57 -22.85
CA LEU A 127 -17.18 6.89 -23.30
C LEU A 127 -17.63 5.83 -22.28
N LYS A 128 -16.72 4.99 -21.80
CA LYS A 128 -17.05 3.95 -20.81
C LYS A 128 -17.54 4.55 -19.49
N THR A 129 -16.89 5.61 -19.00
CA THR A 129 -17.35 6.33 -17.81
C THR A 129 -18.76 6.86 -18.04
N PHE A 130 -18.99 7.61 -19.12
CA PHE A 130 -20.30 8.21 -19.41
C PHE A 130 -21.42 7.16 -19.53
N LEU A 131 -21.17 6.05 -20.23
CA LEU A 131 -22.13 4.97 -20.39
C LEU A 131 -22.49 4.32 -19.05
N ILE A 132 -21.51 4.06 -18.18
CA ILE A 132 -21.75 3.50 -16.84
C ILE A 132 -22.54 4.48 -15.98
N LEU A 133 -22.17 5.76 -15.96
CA LEU A 133 -22.90 6.77 -15.19
C LEU A 133 -24.38 6.82 -15.57
N LYS A 134 -24.68 6.77 -16.89
CA LYS A 134 -26.05 6.78 -17.40
C LYS A 134 -26.79 5.47 -17.13
N LYS A 135 -26.18 4.32 -17.45
CA LYS A 135 -26.82 3.00 -17.33
C LYS A 135 -27.14 2.66 -15.88
N GLU A 136 -26.21 2.97 -14.99
CA GLU A 136 -26.25 2.51 -13.60
C GLU A 136 -26.78 3.57 -12.63
N ASP A 137 -27.17 4.73 -13.17
CA ASP A 137 -27.72 5.87 -12.42
C ASP A 137 -26.86 6.23 -11.20
N ILE A 138 -25.57 6.46 -11.42
CA ILE A 138 -24.56 6.64 -10.36
C ILE A 138 -24.79 7.94 -9.57
N ASP A 139 -24.57 7.87 -8.25
CA ASP A 139 -24.71 9.00 -7.32
C ASP A 139 -23.36 9.46 -6.76
N VAL A 140 -22.43 8.54 -6.54
CA VAL A 140 -21.10 8.81 -5.97
C VAL A 140 -20.03 8.11 -6.79
N ILE A 141 -18.94 8.83 -7.09
CA ILE A 141 -17.80 8.27 -7.83
C ILE A 141 -16.55 8.40 -6.97
N ILE A 142 -15.85 7.29 -6.79
CA ILE A 142 -14.58 7.20 -6.10
C ILE A 142 -13.53 6.75 -7.12
N ASP A 143 -12.39 7.42 -7.16
CA ASP A 143 -11.30 7.07 -8.06
C ASP A 143 -9.98 6.99 -7.28
N THR A 144 -9.36 5.81 -7.28
CA THR A 144 -8.09 5.55 -6.59
C THR A 144 -6.89 5.55 -7.52
N GLN A 145 -7.10 5.53 -8.83
CA GLN A 145 -6.02 5.43 -9.82
C GLN A 145 -5.66 6.82 -10.38
N PRO A 146 -4.48 7.05 -10.98
CA PRO A 146 -4.05 8.39 -11.40
C PRO A 146 -4.39 8.78 -12.86
N LEU A 147 -4.76 7.82 -13.71
CA LEU A 147 -4.99 8.00 -15.15
C LEU A 147 -6.41 8.49 -15.47
N GLY A 148 -6.62 9.04 -16.66
CA GLY A 148 -7.94 9.34 -17.23
C GLY A 148 -8.72 10.42 -16.50
N CYS A 149 -8.09 11.19 -15.61
CA CYS A 149 -8.76 12.17 -14.75
C CYS A 149 -9.60 13.17 -15.56
N SER A 150 -9.03 13.71 -16.65
CA SER A 150 -9.75 14.63 -17.54
C SER A 150 -10.95 13.96 -18.23
N ALA A 151 -10.79 12.73 -18.72
CA ALA A 151 -11.85 11.99 -19.39
C ALA A 151 -13.03 11.72 -18.44
N ILE A 152 -12.74 11.25 -17.23
CA ILE A 152 -13.73 10.98 -16.18
C ILE A 152 -14.49 12.27 -15.82
N ILE A 153 -13.78 13.38 -15.58
CA ILE A 153 -14.42 14.65 -15.20
C ILE A 153 -15.30 15.20 -16.33
N LYS A 154 -14.88 15.10 -17.60
CA LYS A 154 -15.73 15.52 -18.71
C LYS A 154 -16.99 14.66 -18.84
N ALA A 155 -16.88 13.35 -18.61
CA ALA A 155 -18.04 12.45 -18.59
C ALA A 155 -19.03 12.83 -17.48
N ILE A 156 -18.53 13.11 -16.27
CA ILE A 156 -19.33 13.58 -15.13
C ILE A 156 -20.07 14.87 -15.47
N ARG A 157 -19.37 15.85 -16.07
CA ARG A 157 -19.97 17.15 -16.43
C ARG A 157 -21.14 16.99 -17.40
N ILE A 158 -20.99 16.15 -18.42
CA ILE A 158 -22.04 15.90 -19.41
C ILE A 158 -23.19 15.10 -18.77
N TYR A 159 -22.87 14.09 -17.95
CA TYR A 159 -23.86 13.30 -17.23
C TYR A 159 -24.72 14.17 -16.30
N ASN A 160 -24.10 15.08 -15.53
CA ASN A 160 -24.81 16.02 -14.66
C ASN A 160 -25.75 16.94 -15.44
N LYS A 161 -25.31 17.45 -16.61
CA LYS A 161 -26.14 18.28 -17.48
C LYS A 161 -27.35 17.53 -18.04
N ILE A 162 -27.17 16.28 -18.47
CA ILE A 162 -28.24 15.49 -19.11
C ILE A 162 -29.20 14.90 -18.07
N SER A 163 -28.69 14.47 -16.93
CA SER A 163 -29.47 13.74 -15.91
C SER A 163 -29.95 14.62 -14.77
N ASN A 164 -29.70 15.94 -14.85
CA ASN A 164 -29.97 16.92 -13.79
C ASN A 164 -29.47 16.46 -12.40
N LYS A 165 -28.23 15.93 -12.37
CA LYS A 165 -27.54 15.48 -11.15
C LYS A 165 -26.39 16.42 -10.81
N ASN A 166 -25.90 16.32 -9.58
CA ASN A 166 -24.70 17.01 -9.10
C ASN A 166 -23.65 16.03 -8.58
N VAL A 167 -23.26 15.07 -9.42
CA VAL A 167 -22.22 14.10 -9.08
C VAL A 167 -20.84 14.75 -9.15
N SER A 168 -19.97 14.41 -8.20
CA SER A 168 -18.56 14.80 -8.21
C SER A 168 -17.66 13.59 -8.03
N LEU A 169 -16.41 13.73 -8.45
CA LEU A 169 -15.37 12.73 -8.31
C LEU A 169 -14.64 12.90 -6.98
N GLN A 170 -14.70 11.87 -6.13
CA GLN A 170 -13.82 11.76 -4.97
C GLN A 170 -12.53 11.04 -5.37
N ARG A 171 -11.45 11.80 -5.57
CA ARG A 171 -10.12 11.26 -5.88
C ARG A 171 -9.40 10.88 -4.60
N ILE A 172 -9.11 9.60 -4.40
CA ILE A 172 -8.26 9.14 -3.30
C ILE A 172 -6.83 9.08 -3.80
N ILE A 173 -5.96 9.90 -3.22
CA ILE A 173 -4.53 9.88 -3.56
C ILE A 173 -3.87 8.80 -2.72
N VAL A 174 -3.55 7.69 -3.36
CA VAL A 174 -3.05 6.50 -2.68
C VAL A 174 -1.60 6.62 -2.22
N ASP A 175 -0.82 7.41 -2.95
CA ASP A 175 0.53 7.76 -2.54
C ASP A 175 0.51 8.89 -1.50
N LEU A 176 1.52 8.89 -0.64
CA LEU A 176 1.69 9.91 0.38
C LEU A 176 1.97 11.26 -0.31
N PRO A 177 1.25 12.33 0.08
CA PRO A 177 1.26 13.61 -0.62
C PRO A 177 2.60 14.32 -0.44
N THR A 178 3.50 14.07 -1.37
CA THR A 178 4.86 14.60 -1.42
C THR A 178 5.11 15.25 -2.77
N THR A 179 6.14 16.09 -2.88
CA THR A 179 6.53 16.69 -4.18
C THR A 179 6.84 15.66 -5.27
N LYS A 180 7.06 14.38 -4.92
CA LYS A 180 7.29 13.26 -5.84
C LYS A 180 6.02 12.51 -6.29
N ALA A 181 4.85 12.73 -5.65
CA ALA A 181 3.56 12.14 -6.04
C ALA A 181 2.93 12.81 -7.29
N ILE A 182 3.77 13.16 -8.26
CA ILE A 182 3.45 14.02 -9.40
C ILE A 182 2.38 13.48 -10.34
N HIS A 183 2.19 12.16 -10.38
CA HIS A 183 1.30 11.49 -11.32
C HIS A 183 -0.17 11.66 -10.94
N PHE A 184 -0.50 11.75 -9.64
CA PHE A 184 -1.82 12.21 -9.19
C PHE A 184 -1.99 13.72 -9.41
N PHE A 185 -1.03 14.53 -8.94
CA PHE A 185 -1.19 15.98 -8.88
C PHE A 185 -1.27 16.66 -10.25
N LYS A 186 -0.42 16.25 -11.21
CA LYS A 186 -0.35 16.91 -12.52
C LYS A 186 -1.64 16.78 -13.32
N ASN A 187 -2.31 15.64 -13.21
CA ASN A 187 -3.56 15.40 -13.92
C ASN A 187 -4.68 16.28 -13.38
N VAL A 188 -4.74 16.49 -12.06
CA VAL A 188 -5.66 17.47 -11.45
C VAL A 188 -5.28 18.91 -11.83
N LYS A 189 -3.99 19.26 -11.80
CA LYS A 189 -3.50 20.61 -12.11
C LYS A 189 -3.90 21.10 -13.49
N ARG A 190 -3.91 20.20 -14.47
CA ARG A 190 -4.26 20.48 -15.89
C ARG A 190 -5.75 20.65 -16.15
N LEU A 191 -6.62 20.29 -15.21
CA LEU A 191 -8.05 20.51 -15.35
C LEU A 191 -8.35 22.02 -15.48
N SER A 192 -9.33 22.34 -16.32
CA SER A 192 -9.83 23.71 -16.45
C SER A 192 -10.51 24.17 -15.15
N LYS A 193 -10.69 25.49 -14.97
CA LYS A 193 -11.41 26.04 -13.80
C LYS A 193 -12.83 25.47 -13.68
N THR A 194 -13.51 25.19 -14.81
CA THR A 194 -14.85 24.62 -14.83
C THR A 194 -14.85 23.14 -14.44
N ASP A 195 -13.87 22.38 -14.92
CA ASP A 195 -13.73 20.95 -14.62
C ASP A 195 -13.32 20.70 -13.15
N LYS A 196 -12.49 21.57 -12.57
CA LYS A 196 -12.08 21.49 -11.15
C LYS A 196 -13.24 21.59 -10.15
N LYS A 197 -14.41 22.08 -10.56
CA LYS A 197 -15.60 22.12 -9.71
C LYS A 197 -16.10 20.71 -9.35
N TYR A 198 -15.85 19.72 -10.22
CA TYR A 198 -16.35 18.35 -10.11
C TYR A 198 -15.36 17.36 -9.48
N ILE A 199 -14.26 17.84 -8.89
CA ILE A 199 -13.29 16.99 -8.21
C ILE A 199 -13.10 17.43 -6.77
N ASN A 200 -13.03 16.45 -5.87
CA ASN A 200 -12.57 16.60 -4.50
C ASN A 200 -11.45 15.59 -4.28
N ILE A 201 -10.50 15.92 -3.40
CA ILE A 201 -9.35 15.08 -3.07
C ILE A 201 -9.50 14.53 -1.66
N SER A 202 -9.21 13.25 -1.49
CA SER A 202 -9.05 12.57 -0.20
C SER A 202 -7.62 12.08 -0.07
N THR A 203 -6.93 12.49 0.99
CA THR A 203 -5.57 12.05 1.28
C THR A 203 -5.22 12.31 2.75
N VAL A 204 -3.97 12.05 3.15
CA VAL A 204 -3.40 12.49 4.43
C VAL A 204 -2.77 13.88 4.29
N GLU A 205 -2.28 14.45 5.39
CA GLU A 205 -1.56 15.72 5.36
C GLU A 205 -0.27 15.62 4.51
N PRO A 206 0.06 16.64 3.70
CA PRO A 206 1.26 16.63 2.87
C PRO A 206 2.56 16.69 3.67
N LEU A 207 3.63 16.17 3.07
CA LEU A 207 4.99 16.47 3.51
C LEU A 207 5.40 17.83 2.93
N LEU A 208 5.31 18.85 3.77
CA LEU A 208 5.60 20.24 3.41
C LEU A 208 7.11 20.52 3.41
N ASN A 209 7.53 21.40 2.51
CA ASN A 209 8.86 21.99 2.61
C ASN A 209 8.92 23.03 3.75
N LYS A 210 10.12 23.42 4.16
CA LYS A 210 10.32 24.50 5.13
C LYS A 210 9.60 25.77 4.62
N ASN A 211 8.70 26.32 5.44
CA ASN A 211 7.87 27.50 5.16
C ASN A 211 6.78 27.33 4.09
N GLU A 212 6.46 26.11 3.66
CA GLU A 212 5.31 25.86 2.77
C GLU A 212 4.07 25.56 3.61
N SER A 213 2.95 26.25 3.36
CA SER A 213 1.66 25.89 3.96
C SER A 213 0.92 24.84 3.13
N ASP A 214 -0.08 24.18 3.72
CA ASP A 214 -0.98 23.28 2.99
C ASP A 214 -1.67 23.97 1.81
N ILE A 215 -2.11 25.22 2.00
CA ILE A 215 -2.77 26.01 0.95
C ILE A 215 -1.81 26.18 -0.23
N ASP A 216 -0.56 26.56 0.05
CA ASP A 216 0.48 26.75 -0.96
C ASP A 216 0.78 25.44 -1.67
N PHE A 217 0.91 24.34 -0.92
CA PHE A 217 1.18 23.02 -1.47
C PHE A 217 0.10 22.60 -2.49
N TRP A 218 -1.17 22.63 -2.10
CA TRP A 218 -2.27 22.19 -2.98
C TRP A 218 -2.47 23.14 -4.16
N LYS A 219 -2.30 24.45 -3.97
CA LYS A 219 -2.36 25.43 -5.05
C LYS A 219 -1.24 25.21 -6.05
N LYS A 220 -0.01 25.03 -5.58
CA LYS A 220 1.19 24.82 -6.40
C LYS A 220 1.14 23.50 -7.16
N HIS A 221 0.77 22.41 -6.50
CA HIS A 221 0.87 21.06 -7.07
C HIS A 221 -0.38 20.62 -7.82
N CYS A 222 -1.57 20.99 -7.35
CA CYS A 222 -2.86 20.59 -7.93
C CYS A 222 -3.68 21.75 -8.51
N GLY A 223 -3.32 23.01 -8.20
CA GLY A 223 -4.08 24.17 -8.67
C GLY A 223 -5.53 24.19 -8.19
N ILE A 224 -5.79 23.63 -7.02
CA ILE A 224 -7.08 23.63 -6.32
C ILE A 224 -6.93 24.33 -4.97
N ASP A 225 -8.05 24.74 -4.40
CA ASP A 225 -8.08 25.36 -3.07
C ASP A 225 -8.24 24.28 -1.98
N LEU A 226 -7.81 24.60 -0.76
CA LEU A 226 -7.78 23.64 0.35
C LEU A 226 -9.18 23.09 0.71
N ASN A 227 -10.25 23.85 0.47
CA ASN A 227 -11.63 23.40 0.69
C ASN A 227 -12.05 22.22 -0.20
N LYS A 228 -11.30 21.93 -1.27
CA LYS A 228 -11.48 20.75 -2.13
C LYS A 228 -10.66 19.55 -1.67
N VAL A 229 -9.88 19.69 -0.59
CA VAL A 229 -9.05 18.64 -0.02
C VAL A 229 -9.65 18.23 1.32
N CYS A 230 -9.95 16.95 1.43
CA CYS A 230 -10.38 16.32 2.66
C CYS A 230 -9.22 15.50 3.22
N TYR A 231 -8.62 15.99 4.29
CA TYR A 231 -7.71 15.17 5.10
C TYR A 231 -8.53 14.13 5.85
N LEU A 232 -8.33 12.88 5.45
CA LEU A 232 -8.94 11.72 6.07
C LEU A 232 -7.89 11.02 6.93
N SER A 233 -8.32 10.44 8.06
CA SER A 233 -7.73 9.18 8.50
C SER A 233 -7.99 8.21 7.35
N TYR A 234 -6.97 8.00 6.55
CA TYR A 234 -7.06 7.38 5.24
C TYR A 234 -7.88 6.06 5.25
N PRO A 235 -8.58 5.67 4.17
CA PRO A 235 -9.29 4.40 4.11
C PRO A 235 -8.33 3.21 4.19
N ILE A 236 -8.12 2.73 5.41
CA ILE A 236 -7.49 1.45 5.68
C ILE A 236 -8.55 0.35 5.59
N ARG A 237 -8.14 -0.85 5.19
CA ARG A 237 -9.01 -2.03 5.17
C ARG A 237 -9.53 -2.32 6.58
N CYS A 238 -10.75 -2.83 6.70
CA CYS A 238 -11.46 -2.90 7.99
C CYS A 238 -10.69 -3.66 9.08
N GLU A 239 -9.94 -4.71 8.74
CA GLU A 239 -9.17 -5.48 9.73
C GLU A 239 -8.07 -4.66 10.42
N PHE A 240 -7.51 -3.64 9.76
CA PHE A 240 -6.54 -2.74 10.39
C PHE A 240 -7.19 -1.86 11.47
N GLN A 241 -8.50 -1.59 11.34
CA GLN A 241 -9.23 -0.79 12.32
C GLN A 241 -9.24 -1.45 13.71
N ASN A 242 -9.08 -2.77 13.75
CA ASN A 242 -9.05 -3.55 15.00
C ASN A 242 -7.78 -3.32 15.83
N TYR A 243 -6.75 -2.67 15.28
CA TYR A 243 -5.45 -2.48 15.93
C TYR A 243 -5.06 -1.01 16.14
N ILE A 244 -5.89 -0.07 15.69
CA ILE A 244 -5.61 1.36 15.88
C ILE A 244 -5.58 1.66 17.38
N HIS A 245 -4.52 2.36 17.82
CA HIS A 245 -4.31 2.78 19.21
C HIS A 245 -4.19 1.63 20.23
N LYS A 246 -4.02 0.38 19.78
CA LYS A 246 -3.74 -0.71 20.70
C LYS A 246 -2.26 -0.75 21.04
N GLU A 247 -1.96 -0.88 22.33
CA GLU A 247 -0.61 -1.25 22.77
C GLU A 247 -0.30 -2.65 22.27
N VAL A 248 0.98 -2.96 22.01
CA VAL A 248 1.39 -4.29 21.52
C VAL A 248 1.05 -5.33 22.60
N VAL A 249 0.33 -6.39 22.20
CA VAL A 249 -0.09 -7.46 23.12
C VAL A 249 1.11 -8.07 23.83
N LEU A 250 0.99 -8.19 25.16
CA LEU A 250 2.01 -8.75 26.04
C LEU A 250 1.93 -10.27 26.19
N ASP A 251 0.93 -10.92 25.59
CA ASP A 251 0.72 -12.36 25.59
C ASP A 251 1.07 -13.01 24.26
N SER A 252 1.05 -14.34 24.23
CA SER A 252 1.21 -15.11 22.99
C SER A 252 0.19 -14.69 21.93
N PHE A 253 0.64 -14.48 20.70
CA PHE A 253 -0.16 -13.92 19.61
C PHE A 253 -0.36 -14.93 18.48
N LYS A 254 -1.61 -15.15 18.08
CA LYS A 254 -1.97 -16.12 17.04
C LYS A 254 -2.00 -15.49 15.65
N ILE A 255 -1.33 -16.13 14.70
CA ILE A 255 -1.38 -15.76 13.29
C ILE A 255 -1.93 -16.94 12.50
N HIS A 256 -3.03 -16.74 11.79
CA HIS A 256 -3.66 -17.75 10.95
C HIS A 256 -3.32 -17.45 9.49
N LEU A 257 -2.60 -18.36 8.85
CA LEU A 257 -2.16 -18.23 7.47
C LEU A 257 -3.02 -19.10 6.57
N LYS A 258 -3.53 -18.54 5.47
CA LYS A 258 -4.29 -19.26 4.46
C LYS A 258 -3.35 -19.75 3.37
N THR A 259 -3.43 -21.03 3.06
CA THR A 259 -2.66 -21.65 1.97
C THR A 259 -3.52 -21.76 0.72
N LYS A 260 -2.98 -21.40 -0.45
CA LYS A 260 -3.71 -21.48 -1.73
C LYS A 260 -3.71 -22.89 -2.33
N SER A 261 -2.77 -23.73 -1.93
CA SER A 261 -2.70 -25.13 -2.37
C SER A 261 -2.04 -26.03 -1.31
N SER A 262 -2.24 -27.33 -1.46
CA SER A 262 -1.56 -28.35 -0.64
C SER A 262 -0.04 -28.30 -0.81
N GLN A 263 0.46 -28.00 -2.01
CA GLN A 263 1.91 -27.88 -2.25
C GLN A 263 2.51 -26.68 -1.51
N GLU A 264 1.81 -25.53 -1.50
CA GLU A 264 2.23 -24.37 -0.71
C GLU A 264 2.31 -24.74 0.77
N LYS A 265 1.25 -25.36 1.30
CA LYS A 265 1.17 -25.81 2.70
C LYS A 265 2.31 -26.75 3.08
N GLU A 266 2.60 -27.74 2.24
CA GLU A 266 3.67 -28.70 2.47
C GLU A 266 5.07 -28.06 2.44
N VAL A 267 5.32 -27.11 1.53
CA VAL A 267 6.60 -26.37 1.53
C VAL A 267 6.76 -25.55 2.80
N ILE A 268 5.71 -24.87 3.24
CA ILE A 268 5.72 -24.08 4.47
C ILE A 268 6.05 -24.99 5.66
N LYS A 269 5.32 -26.10 5.83
CA LYS A 269 5.53 -27.09 6.91
C LYS A 269 6.97 -27.58 6.97
N LYS A 270 7.53 -28.01 5.83
CA LYS A 270 8.91 -28.55 5.76
C LYS A 270 9.98 -27.54 6.16
N ILE A 271 9.77 -26.25 5.85
CA ILE A 271 10.71 -25.20 6.27
C ILE A 271 10.61 -24.95 7.77
N ILE A 272 9.38 -24.85 8.30
CA ILE A 272 9.16 -24.54 9.72
C ILE A 272 9.67 -25.66 10.63
N GLN A 273 9.59 -26.92 10.20
CA GLN A 273 10.18 -28.06 10.93
C GLN A 273 11.68 -27.93 11.19
N LYS A 274 12.40 -27.07 10.45
CA LYS A 274 13.82 -26.76 10.70
C LYS A 274 14.02 -25.74 11.83
N GLY A 275 13.00 -24.96 12.17
CA GLY A 275 13.03 -23.87 13.12
C GLY A 275 12.45 -24.21 14.50
N SER A 276 12.04 -23.17 15.23
CA SER A 276 11.55 -23.29 16.63
C SER A 276 10.04 -23.08 16.78
N LEU A 277 9.34 -22.73 15.71
CA LEU A 277 7.93 -22.36 15.76
C LEU A 277 7.04 -23.60 15.63
N ASN A 278 6.14 -23.77 16.59
CA ASN A 278 5.11 -24.80 16.53
C ASN A 278 3.97 -24.37 15.59
N ILE A 279 3.37 -25.35 14.91
CA ILE A 279 2.24 -25.13 14.02
C ILE A 279 1.06 -26.01 14.38
N ILE A 280 -0.13 -25.46 14.28
CA ILE A 280 -1.39 -26.21 14.32
C ILE A 280 -1.94 -26.22 12.89
N GLU A 281 -2.22 -27.42 12.39
CA GLU A 281 -2.69 -27.63 11.02
C GLU A 281 -4.21 -27.73 10.97
N PHE A 282 -4.80 -26.92 10.09
CA PHE A 282 -6.21 -27.03 9.67
C PHE A 282 -6.26 -27.34 8.18
N GLU A 283 -7.40 -27.75 7.64
CA GLU A 283 -7.54 -28.19 6.24
C GLU A 283 -6.85 -27.23 5.24
N ASN A 284 -7.20 -25.94 5.29
CA ASN A 284 -6.70 -24.91 4.36
C ASN A 284 -5.91 -23.79 5.05
N GLN A 285 -5.49 -24.01 6.30
CA GLN A 285 -4.83 -22.98 7.11
C GLN A 285 -3.74 -23.57 8.01
N LEU A 286 -2.78 -22.72 8.37
CA LEU A 286 -1.76 -22.98 9.38
C LEU A 286 -1.86 -21.92 10.46
N GLU A 287 -1.97 -22.33 11.72
CA GLU A 287 -1.93 -21.43 12.86
C GLU A 287 -0.54 -21.45 13.50
N PHE A 288 -0.04 -20.24 13.75
CA PHE A 288 1.24 -19.98 14.38
C PHE A 288 1.00 -19.28 15.72
N LEU A 289 1.64 -19.80 16.77
CA LEU A 289 1.66 -19.16 18.08
C LEU A 289 3.00 -18.43 18.25
N ILE A 290 2.96 -17.10 18.26
CA ILE A 290 4.14 -16.26 18.47
C ILE A 290 4.21 -15.87 19.93
N GLU A 291 5.24 -16.31 20.64
CA GLU A 291 5.40 -15.96 22.05
C GLU A 291 5.72 -14.47 22.22
N LYS A 292 5.45 -13.93 23.41
CA LYS A 292 5.72 -12.51 23.74
C LYS A 292 7.17 -12.11 23.43
N ASN A 293 8.12 -12.96 23.80
CA ASN A 293 9.55 -12.64 23.74
C ASN A 293 10.18 -12.98 22.38
N ASP A 294 9.43 -13.58 21.47
CA ASP A 294 9.90 -13.89 20.13
C ASP A 294 10.04 -12.61 19.30
N TYR A 295 11.09 -12.53 18.48
CA TYR A 295 11.32 -11.41 17.57
C TYR A 295 10.65 -11.68 16.22
N LEU A 296 9.61 -10.91 15.89
CA LEU A 296 8.84 -11.07 14.67
C LEU A 296 9.27 -10.07 13.59
N ILE A 297 9.65 -10.58 12.43
CA ILE A 297 9.99 -9.79 11.24
C ILE A 297 8.95 -10.04 10.15
N THR A 298 8.38 -8.97 9.60
CA THR A 298 7.53 -9.05 8.39
C THR A 298 8.28 -8.49 7.19
N LEU A 299 8.41 -9.29 6.13
CA LEU A 299 9.03 -8.90 4.86
C LEU A 299 7.97 -8.90 3.74
N LEU A 300 7.54 -7.70 3.34
CA LEU A 300 6.50 -7.46 2.33
C LEU A 300 7.00 -6.51 1.24
N LEU A 301 7.65 -7.05 0.20
CA LEU A 301 8.21 -6.24 -0.89
C LEU A 301 7.19 -5.89 -1.99
N GLY A 302 5.94 -5.64 -1.62
CA GLY A 302 4.82 -5.33 -2.52
C GLY A 302 4.04 -6.56 -2.99
N SER A 303 2.97 -6.33 -3.76
CA SER A 303 2.14 -7.41 -4.34
C SER A 303 2.88 -8.25 -5.38
N GLN A 304 3.94 -7.68 -5.96
CA GLN A 304 4.89 -8.33 -6.86
C GLN A 304 6.28 -8.24 -6.22
N PRO A 305 6.58 -9.14 -5.26
CA PRO A 305 7.81 -9.03 -4.46
C PRO A 305 9.04 -9.13 -5.34
N SER A 306 10.09 -8.38 -4.97
CA SER A 306 11.41 -8.51 -5.60
C SER A 306 11.98 -9.89 -5.29
N PHE A 307 12.20 -10.72 -6.31
CA PHE A 307 12.63 -12.11 -6.11
C PHE A 307 14.01 -12.18 -5.48
N GLU A 308 14.93 -11.39 -6.02
CA GLU A 308 16.31 -11.36 -5.54
C GLU A 308 16.41 -10.64 -4.17
N GLY A 309 15.65 -9.55 -3.98
CA GLY A 309 15.57 -8.87 -2.70
C GLY A 309 15.09 -9.81 -1.59
N THR A 310 13.93 -10.47 -1.79
CA THR A 310 13.31 -11.38 -0.81
C THR A 310 14.25 -12.53 -0.45
N LYS A 311 14.81 -13.20 -1.46
CA LYS A 311 15.76 -14.29 -1.27
C LYS A 311 16.99 -13.84 -0.47
N ASN A 312 17.54 -12.65 -0.77
CA ASN A 312 18.74 -12.17 -0.11
C ASN A 312 18.51 -11.73 1.34
N TYR A 313 17.34 -11.18 1.69
CA TYR A 313 16.99 -10.95 3.10
C TYR A 313 16.96 -12.25 3.90
N ILE A 314 16.29 -13.28 3.35
CA ILE A 314 16.18 -14.59 4.01
C ILE A 314 17.55 -15.24 4.15
N LYS A 315 18.34 -15.27 3.07
CA LYS A 315 19.70 -15.81 3.08
C LYS A 315 20.56 -15.10 4.13
N ASN A 316 20.55 -13.76 4.13
CA ASN A 316 21.37 -12.98 5.05
C ASN A 316 20.94 -13.14 6.51
N LEU A 317 19.64 -13.35 6.79
CA LEU A 317 19.16 -13.67 8.14
C LEU A 317 19.69 -15.03 8.62
N VAL A 318 19.63 -16.05 7.77
CA VAL A 318 20.12 -17.39 8.12
C VAL A 318 21.62 -17.34 8.39
N GLU A 319 22.40 -16.72 7.49
CA GLU A 319 23.86 -16.58 7.63
C GLU A 319 24.26 -15.86 8.93
N ILE A 320 23.68 -14.69 9.20
CA ILE A 320 24.09 -13.91 10.38
C ILE A 320 23.73 -14.60 11.69
N VAL A 321 22.61 -15.32 11.73
CA VAL A 321 22.20 -16.06 12.93
C VAL A 321 23.09 -17.28 13.18
N GLN A 322 23.53 -17.95 12.11
CA GLN A 322 24.56 -19.00 12.19
C GLN A 322 25.90 -18.45 12.73
N GLU A 323 26.34 -17.29 12.22
CA GLU A 323 27.65 -16.71 12.56
C GLU A 323 27.73 -16.16 13.99
N LYS A 324 26.64 -15.61 14.53
CA LYS A 324 26.65 -14.85 15.79
C LYS A 324 26.00 -15.55 16.98
N ASN A 325 25.48 -16.78 16.79
CA ASN A 325 24.85 -17.60 17.81
C ASN A 325 23.82 -16.85 18.68
N PHE A 326 22.72 -16.45 18.05
CA PHE A 326 21.67 -15.68 18.71
C PHE A 326 20.93 -16.49 19.77
N ASN A 327 20.70 -15.91 20.94
CA ASN A 327 19.89 -16.54 22.00
C ASN A 327 18.38 -16.31 21.82
N LYS A 328 18.00 -15.30 21.04
CA LYS A 328 16.59 -14.95 20.81
C LYS A 328 15.97 -15.83 19.71
N LYS A 329 14.69 -16.19 19.87
CA LYS A 329 13.90 -16.80 18.80
C LYS A 329 13.47 -15.73 17.79
N ILE A 330 13.71 -15.97 16.51
CA ILE A 330 13.42 -15.02 15.44
C ILE A 330 12.50 -15.68 14.42
N HIS A 331 11.37 -15.06 14.12
CA HIS A 331 10.42 -15.55 13.12
C HIS A 331 10.30 -14.55 11.98
N LEU A 332 10.60 -14.97 10.76
CA LEU A 332 10.48 -14.15 9.55
C LEU A 332 9.28 -14.61 8.72
N PHE A 333 8.27 -13.75 8.63
CA PHE A 333 7.12 -13.89 7.75
C PHE A 333 7.43 -13.19 6.42
N ALA A 334 7.70 -13.97 5.37
CA ALA A 334 8.14 -13.47 4.06
C ALA A 334 7.13 -13.72 2.95
N PHE A 335 6.63 -12.64 2.35
CA PHE A 335 5.72 -12.71 1.20
C PHE A 335 6.49 -13.02 -0.09
N CYS A 336 6.20 -14.17 -0.71
CA CYS A 336 7.01 -14.80 -1.76
C CYS A 336 6.30 -14.96 -3.12
N ALA A 337 5.29 -14.13 -3.42
CA ALA A 337 4.37 -14.31 -4.54
C ALA A 337 3.65 -15.68 -4.48
N ASP A 338 2.92 -16.06 -5.54
CA ASP A 338 2.20 -17.33 -5.52
C ASP A 338 3.17 -18.50 -5.69
N TYR A 339 2.83 -19.67 -5.14
CA TYR A 339 3.68 -20.87 -5.22
C TYR A 339 4.12 -21.18 -6.67
N ASN A 340 3.21 -20.98 -7.62
CA ASN A 340 3.43 -21.20 -9.05
C ASN A 340 4.40 -20.18 -9.69
N ASP A 341 4.66 -19.03 -9.05
CA ASP A 341 5.64 -18.05 -9.52
C ASP A 341 7.10 -18.49 -9.23
N GLY A 342 7.28 -19.57 -8.46
CA GLY A 342 8.56 -20.27 -8.29
C GLY A 342 9.55 -19.65 -7.28
N LEU A 343 9.31 -18.43 -6.77
CA LEU A 343 10.17 -17.81 -5.75
C LEU A 343 10.19 -18.64 -4.46
N MET A 344 9.03 -19.06 -3.97
CA MET A 344 8.91 -19.90 -2.77
C MET A 344 9.71 -21.20 -2.92
N ASN A 345 9.57 -21.88 -4.06
CA ASN A 345 10.33 -23.10 -4.35
C ASN A 345 11.85 -22.89 -4.45
N LYS A 346 12.30 -21.76 -5.00
CA LYS A 346 13.72 -21.41 -5.06
C LYS A 346 14.29 -21.20 -3.66
N ILE A 347 13.56 -20.50 -2.78
CA ILE A 347 13.96 -20.29 -1.40
C ILE A 347 13.95 -21.61 -0.63
N TYR A 348 12.90 -22.42 -0.75
CA TYR A 348 12.81 -23.75 -0.14
C TYR A 348 14.01 -24.63 -0.50
N LYS A 349 14.33 -24.75 -1.81
CA LYS A 349 15.50 -25.50 -2.28
C LYS A 349 16.81 -24.96 -1.73
N HIS A 350 16.92 -23.65 -1.54
CA HIS A 350 18.11 -23.04 -0.94
C HIS A 350 18.23 -23.37 0.55
N LEU A 351 17.15 -23.19 1.33
CA LEU A 351 17.14 -23.49 2.77
C LEU A 351 17.37 -24.97 3.08
N ASN A 352 16.94 -25.88 2.20
CA ASN A 352 17.24 -27.30 2.34
C ASN A 352 18.71 -27.67 2.17
N LYS A 353 19.50 -26.82 1.50
CA LYS A 353 20.94 -27.02 1.31
C LYS A 353 21.80 -26.38 2.41
N VAL A 354 21.19 -25.58 3.29
CA VAL A 354 21.89 -24.98 4.43
C VAL A 354 22.22 -26.08 5.43
N LYS A 355 23.52 -26.33 5.63
CA LYS A 355 24.02 -27.19 6.71
C LYS A 355 23.84 -26.45 8.04
N ASP A 356 23.56 -27.20 9.11
CA ASP A 356 23.45 -26.66 10.47
C ASP A 356 22.48 -25.47 10.59
N TYR A 357 21.27 -25.66 10.05
CA TYR A 357 20.23 -24.64 10.08
C TYR A 357 19.93 -24.21 11.53
N PRO A 358 19.93 -22.90 11.86
CA PRO A 358 19.72 -22.45 13.24
C PRO A 358 18.33 -22.82 13.74
N LYS A 359 18.26 -23.52 14.87
CA LYS A 359 16.97 -23.95 15.45
C LYS A 359 16.16 -22.77 16.01
N ASN A 360 16.81 -21.67 16.37
CA ASN A 360 16.16 -20.48 16.93
C ASN A 360 15.56 -19.56 15.86
N ILE A 361 15.67 -19.89 14.56
CA ILE A 361 15.01 -19.12 13.50
C ILE A 361 13.89 -19.93 12.84
N SER A 362 12.78 -19.27 12.52
CA SER A 362 11.72 -19.86 11.70
C SER A 362 11.45 -18.97 10.50
N ILE A 363 11.51 -19.53 9.30
CA ILE A 363 11.19 -18.82 8.05
C ILE A 363 9.84 -19.30 7.54
N ILE A 364 8.86 -18.40 7.52
CA ILE A 364 7.50 -18.67 7.04
C ILE A 364 7.37 -17.99 5.67
N LEU A 365 7.44 -18.79 4.61
CA LEU A 365 7.19 -18.31 3.25
C LEU A 365 5.68 -18.27 2.99
N MET A 366 5.15 -17.23 2.36
CA MET A 366 3.71 -17.19 2.09
C MET A 366 3.36 -16.46 0.79
N SER A 367 2.31 -16.93 0.13
CA SER A 367 1.64 -16.14 -0.90
C SER A 367 0.87 -14.96 -0.31
N PHE A 368 0.32 -14.11 -1.18
CA PHE A 368 -0.47 -12.95 -0.74
C PHE A 368 -1.60 -13.37 0.22
N GLN A 369 -1.63 -12.73 1.38
CA GLN A 369 -2.64 -12.95 2.42
C GLN A 369 -3.66 -11.81 2.43
N LYS A 370 -4.86 -12.09 2.93
CA LYS A 370 -5.88 -11.07 3.16
C LYS A 370 -5.51 -10.16 4.34
N GLU A 371 -6.22 -9.05 4.47
CA GLU A 371 -6.01 -8.01 5.49
C GLU A 371 -6.03 -8.53 6.92
N ASP A 372 -6.78 -9.59 7.22
CA ASP A 372 -6.85 -10.21 8.55
C ASP A 372 -5.47 -10.70 9.03
N VAL A 373 -4.67 -11.24 8.11
CA VAL A 373 -3.31 -11.71 8.40
C VAL A 373 -2.30 -10.55 8.37
N ILE A 374 -2.39 -9.67 7.36
CA ILE A 374 -1.43 -8.56 7.21
C ILE A 374 -1.55 -7.58 8.39
N ALA A 375 -2.76 -7.25 8.82
CA ALA A 375 -2.99 -6.36 9.95
C ALA A 375 -2.39 -6.92 11.25
N ARG A 376 -2.61 -8.22 11.50
CA ARG A 376 -2.00 -8.97 12.61
C ARG A 376 -0.47 -8.92 12.58
N LEU A 377 0.12 -9.18 11.42
CA LEU A 377 1.56 -9.13 11.22
C LEU A 377 2.11 -7.71 11.48
N PHE A 378 1.52 -6.68 10.90
CA PHE A 378 1.99 -5.30 11.05
C PHE A 378 1.90 -4.81 12.50
N TYR A 379 0.83 -5.20 13.19
CA TYR A 379 0.62 -4.87 14.59
C TYR A 379 1.61 -5.58 15.52
N ARG A 380 1.83 -6.90 15.34
CA ARG A 380 2.71 -7.69 16.22
C ARG A 380 4.20 -7.56 15.89
N SER A 381 4.59 -7.20 14.67
CA SER A 381 6.01 -7.21 14.28
C SER A 381 6.89 -6.31 15.14
N ASP A 382 8.08 -6.79 15.45
CA ASP A 382 9.17 -5.98 16.02
C ASP A 382 9.90 -5.22 14.91
N MET A 383 9.94 -5.81 13.70
CA MET A 383 10.54 -5.21 12.51
C MET A 383 9.68 -5.43 11.26
N THR A 384 9.50 -4.39 10.46
CA THR A 384 8.87 -4.50 9.13
C THR A 384 9.82 -4.04 8.05
N ILE A 385 9.98 -4.84 7.01
CA ILE A 385 10.73 -4.49 5.80
C ILE A 385 9.73 -4.49 4.65
N THR A 386 9.37 -3.31 4.16
CA THR A 386 8.40 -3.19 3.08
C THR A 386 8.95 -2.40 1.91
N ARG A 387 8.30 -2.51 0.75
CA ARG A 387 8.37 -1.40 -0.21
C ARG A 387 7.49 -0.25 0.29
N SER A 388 7.83 0.97 -0.08
CA SER A 388 7.05 2.16 0.24
C SER A 388 5.84 2.35 -0.69
N GLY A 389 5.04 1.29 -0.86
CA GLY A 389 3.74 1.40 -1.54
C GLY A 389 2.78 2.24 -0.70
N GLY A 390 2.03 3.16 -1.31
CA GLY A 390 1.25 4.16 -0.60
C GLY A 390 0.25 3.58 0.43
N GLN A 391 -0.59 2.64 0.01
CA GLN A 391 -1.53 1.95 0.91
C GLN A 391 -0.82 1.24 2.07
N THR A 392 0.25 0.48 1.76
CA THR A 392 1.03 -0.25 2.76
C THR A 392 1.66 0.69 3.77
N ALA A 393 2.21 1.82 3.32
CA ALA A 393 2.80 2.83 4.19
C ALA A 393 1.75 3.38 5.16
N ILE A 394 0.55 3.66 4.67
CA ILE A 394 -0.54 4.19 5.48
C ILE A 394 -1.06 3.15 6.49
N GLU A 395 -1.21 1.89 6.06
CA GLU A 395 -1.58 0.79 6.95
C GLU A 395 -0.53 0.62 8.06
N LEU A 396 0.77 0.66 7.74
CA LEU A 396 1.87 0.65 8.72
C LEU A 396 1.83 1.85 9.66
N MET A 397 1.57 3.05 9.14
CA MET A 397 1.41 4.27 9.95
C MET A 397 0.32 4.15 11.00
N THR A 398 -0.72 3.38 10.68
CA THR A 398 -1.91 3.35 11.51
C THR A 398 -1.82 2.30 12.62
N VAL A 399 -1.18 1.15 12.36
CA VAL A 399 -1.23 0.00 13.30
C VAL A 399 0.11 -0.49 13.82
N SER A 400 1.23 -0.07 13.23
CA SER A 400 2.52 -0.69 13.52
C SER A 400 3.40 0.13 14.47
N ASN A 401 3.81 -0.50 15.57
CA ASN A 401 4.81 0.03 16.51
C ASN A 401 6.24 -0.48 16.21
N ALA A 402 6.41 -1.31 15.18
CA ALA A 402 7.68 -1.92 14.79
C ALA A 402 8.76 -0.88 14.43
N LYS A 403 10.02 -1.31 14.42
CA LYS A 403 11.08 -0.65 13.64
C LYS A 403 10.79 -0.84 12.14
N LYS A 404 10.74 0.26 11.39
CA LYS A 404 10.24 0.26 10.01
C LYS A 404 11.37 0.52 9.03
N PHE A 405 11.49 -0.37 8.06
CA PHE A 405 12.46 -0.25 6.99
C PHE A 405 11.79 -0.25 5.62
N VAL A 406 12.29 0.63 4.76
CA VAL A 406 11.89 0.71 3.35
C VAL A 406 13.00 0.10 2.49
N HIS A 407 12.64 -0.97 1.78
CA HIS A 407 13.54 -1.68 0.88
C HIS A 407 13.99 -0.80 -0.30
N SER A 408 15.29 -0.84 -0.57
CA SER A 408 15.94 -0.28 -1.75
C SER A 408 16.60 -1.38 -2.57
N GLU A 409 16.38 -1.35 -3.89
CA GLU A 409 17.05 -2.21 -4.88
C GLU A 409 18.49 -1.75 -5.18
N TYR A 410 18.98 -0.72 -4.47
CA TYR A 410 20.30 -0.16 -4.72
C TYR A 410 21.39 -1.19 -4.42
N LYS A 411 22.25 -1.43 -5.40
CA LYS A 411 23.43 -2.28 -5.30
C LYS A 411 24.67 -1.40 -5.43
N SER A 412 25.52 -1.39 -4.42
CA SER A 412 26.79 -0.66 -4.45
C SER A 412 27.94 -1.61 -4.75
N LYS A 413 28.84 -1.23 -5.67
CA LYS A 413 30.13 -1.91 -5.86
C LYS A 413 31.18 -1.48 -4.83
N HIS A 414 31.03 -0.28 -4.27
CA HIS A 414 32.01 0.37 -3.38
C HIS A 414 31.42 0.70 -2.00
N GLU A 415 30.37 -0.03 -1.60
CA GLU A 415 29.70 0.12 -0.29
C GLU A 415 29.23 1.54 0.11
N ASN A 416 29.14 2.48 -0.84
CA ASN A 416 28.58 3.81 -0.58
C ASN A 416 27.04 3.78 -0.49
N TYR A 417 26.53 3.54 0.72
CA TYR A 417 25.10 3.51 1.05
C TYR A 417 24.54 4.84 1.57
N SER A 418 24.94 5.97 0.99
CA SER A 418 24.31 7.25 1.31
C SER A 418 22.81 7.26 1.01
N LEU A 419 22.04 8.07 1.75
CA LEU A 419 20.59 8.25 1.55
C LEU A 419 20.25 8.55 0.07
N LYS A 420 21.02 9.45 -0.56
CA LYS A 420 20.85 9.81 -1.97
C LYS A 420 20.96 8.60 -2.90
N ASN A 421 21.88 7.68 -2.62
CA ASN A 421 22.09 6.49 -3.42
C ASN A 421 21.01 5.44 -3.16
N LEU A 422 20.66 5.20 -1.90
CA LEU A 422 19.57 4.28 -1.53
C LEU A 422 18.24 4.70 -2.18
N LEU A 423 17.93 6.00 -2.24
CA LEU A 423 16.73 6.49 -2.92
C LEU A 423 16.72 6.23 -4.44
N LYS A 424 17.87 6.02 -5.09
CA LYS A 424 17.93 5.63 -6.52
C LYS A 424 17.48 4.18 -6.75
N GLY A 425 17.54 3.35 -5.72
CA GLY A 425 17.02 1.99 -5.73
C GLY A 425 15.50 1.91 -5.49
N ILE A 426 14.79 3.04 -5.49
CA ILE A 426 13.35 3.11 -5.25
C ILE A 426 12.70 3.89 -6.40
N PRO A 427 11.61 3.40 -7.03
CA PRO A 427 10.87 4.15 -8.05
C PRO A 427 10.42 5.54 -7.56
N VAL A 428 10.27 6.53 -8.44
CA VAL A 428 10.11 7.96 -8.03
C VAL A 428 8.96 8.17 -7.05
N TRP A 429 7.78 7.59 -7.31
CA TRP A 429 6.60 7.80 -6.46
C TRP A 429 6.74 7.07 -5.12
N GLU A 430 7.24 5.83 -5.13
CA GLU A 430 7.61 5.09 -3.92
C GLU A 430 8.71 5.81 -3.14
N ALA A 431 9.64 6.51 -3.79
CA ALA A 431 10.65 7.34 -3.13
C ALA A 431 10.02 8.58 -2.47
N GLY A 432 8.88 9.06 -2.98
CA GLY A 432 8.01 10.02 -2.29
C GLY A 432 7.53 9.46 -0.96
N ASN A 433 6.84 8.32 -1.04
CA ASN A 433 6.33 7.62 0.13
C ASN A 433 7.43 7.28 1.14
N ALA A 434 8.60 6.84 0.68
CA ALA A 434 9.74 6.52 1.53
C ALA A 434 10.19 7.75 2.35
N MET A 435 10.37 8.91 1.70
CA MET A 435 10.73 10.14 2.40
C MET A 435 9.67 10.56 3.42
N TYR A 436 8.40 10.39 3.08
CA TYR A 436 7.31 10.66 4.02
C TYR A 436 7.37 9.74 5.24
N MET A 437 7.57 8.43 5.03
CA MET A 437 7.71 7.47 6.12
C MET A 437 8.93 7.76 6.99
N MET A 438 10.06 8.15 6.40
CA MET A 438 11.26 8.54 7.14
C MET A 438 10.97 9.72 8.06
N GLU A 439 10.38 10.79 7.53
CA GLU A 439 10.10 12.00 8.30
C GLU A 439 9.04 11.79 9.38
N LYS A 440 7.92 11.14 9.03
CA LYS A 440 6.75 11.05 9.91
C LYS A 440 6.76 9.84 10.83
N MET A 441 7.58 8.82 10.53
CA MET A 441 7.54 7.53 11.24
C MET A 441 8.91 7.07 11.73
N GLY A 442 9.99 7.82 11.46
CA GLY A 442 11.35 7.38 11.75
C GLY A 442 11.74 6.12 10.98
N ALA A 443 11.14 5.88 9.81
CA ALA A 443 11.54 4.74 8.98
C ALA A 443 12.96 4.94 8.43
N GLU A 444 13.66 3.83 8.17
CA GLU A 444 15.02 3.84 7.62
C GLU A 444 15.05 3.13 6.25
N LEU A 445 15.96 3.53 5.36
CA LEU A 445 16.16 2.80 4.11
C LEU A 445 17.08 1.60 4.33
N ILE A 446 16.77 0.47 3.70
CA ILE A 446 17.52 -0.77 3.89
C ILE A 446 17.75 -1.49 2.56
N THR A 447 18.87 -2.21 2.49
CA THR A 447 19.17 -3.20 1.45
C THR A 447 19.42 -4.55 2.14
N PRO A 448 19.40 -5.68 1.42
CA PRO A 448 19.81 -6.95 2.00
C PRO A 448 21.20 -6.88 2.66
N THR A 449 22.14 -6.11 2.10
CA THR A 449 23.48 -5.93 2.67
C THR A 449 23.44 -5.22 4.02
N LEU A 450 22.76 -4.06 4.10
CA LEU A 450 22.65 -3.29 5.35
C LEU A 450 21.86 -4.03 6.43
N PHE A 451 20.96 -4.93 6.02
CA PHE A 451 20.18 -5.74 6.95
C PHE A 451 21.01 -6.65 7.85
N LYS A 452 22.19 -7.14 7.39
CA LYS A 452 23.10 -7.90 8.25
C LYS A 452 23.50 -7.12 9.50
N THR A 453 23.79 -5.83 9.33
CA THR A 453 24.13 -4.91 10.42
C THR A 453 22.95 -4.70 11.37
N GLU A 454 21.75 -4.51 10.83
CA GLU A 454 20.55 -4.30 11.66
C GLU A 454 20.16 -5.53 12.46
N ILE A 455 20.28 -6.74 11.89
CA ILE A 455 20.00 -7.97 12.62
C ILE A 455 21.00 -8.20 13.75
N THR A 456 22.27 -7.87 13.55
CA THR A 456 23.30 -8.01 14.60
C THR A 456 22.95 -7.22 15.87
N LYS A 457 22.25 -6.08 15.72
CA LYS A 457 21.78 -5.26 16.86
C LYS A 457 20.70 -5.93 17.71
N ILE A 458 20.01 -6.96 17.20
CA ILE A 458 19.00 -7.70 17.97
C ILE A 458 19.66 -8.60 19.03
N ASN A 459 20.93 -8.95 18.85
CA ASN A 459 21.69 -9.79 19.79
C ASN A 459 22.31 -9.01 20.95
N GLN A 460 22.35 -7.68 20.83
CA GLN A 460 22.84 -6.74 21.86
C GLN A 460 21.66 -6.33 22.74
#